data_AF-A0A735G2D7-F1
#
_entry.id   AF-A0A735G2D7-F1
#
_cell.length_a   1.000
_cell.length_b   1.000
_cell.length_c   1.000
_cell.angle_alpha   90.00
_cell.angle_beta   90.00
_cell.angle_gamma   90.00
#
_symmetry.space_group_name_H-M   'P 1'
#
loop_
_entity.id
_entity.type
_entity.pdbx_description
1 polymer ?
#
loop_
_entity_poly.entity_id
_entity_poly.type
_entity_poly.pdbx_seq_one_letter_code
_entity_poly.pdbx_strand_id
1 'polypeptide(L)'
;MTIDKQALRERYSPKPVPKCHICGEEMTIQQMSASRITYGCTGATYDDKGCHYAEGRSIADDHYEQSRVTVVDVSDPDVLALLDELDKKQQYIKLRDQENEDIALTVGKLRVELEHYKSREERVTKLVLDNSTSWDVLYEKLEAAEKRIAEQREYYEGVIADGSKRIAELEAKLETADKLQDSAFRDGLKAGFSYGQTDDQSGFAQCMSAYSTRAGIGVKQQEDSVDSDVGRNQPGMVVAVHIDAGDFVKVKGQVFEVEETDFDDHDVTLWFVGGNALKCAASCPVEVVSAPVAAGIKVKGE
;
A
#
# COMPACT_ATOMS: atom_id res chain seq x y z
N MET A 1 -61.72 -4.33 9.80
CA MET A 1 -62.68 -5.19 10.52
C MET A 1 -61.88 -6.34 11.09
N THR A 2 -61.70 -6.41 12.40
CA THR A 2 -60.89 -7.46 13.05
C THR A 2 -61.81 -8.64 13.32
N ILE A 3 -61.59 -9.75 12.62
CA ILE A 3 -62.36 -10.98 12.85
C ILE A 3 -61.80 -11.63 14.11
N ASP A 4 -62.65 -11.83 15.11
CA ASP A 4 -62.31 -12.63 16.28
C ASP A 4 -62.37 -14.12 15.93
N LYS A 5 -61.21 -14.66 15.53
CA LYS A 5 -61.09 -16.06 15.14
C LYS A 5 -61.31 -17.01 16.31
N GLN A 6 -61.00 -16.59 17.54
CA GLN A 6 -61.18 -17.42 18.72
C GLN A 6 -62.68 -17.61 19.02
N ALA A 7 -63.44 -16.51 18.99
CA ALA A 7 -64.89 -16.57 19.13
C ALA A 7 -65.55 -17.43 18.03
N LEU A 8 -65.03 -17.39 16.80
CA LEU A 8 -65.51 -18.27 15.72
C LEU A 8 -65.14 -19.74 15.98
N ARG A 9 -63.92 -20.04 16.39
CA ARG A 9 -63.51 -21.41 16.75
C ARG A 9 -64.40 -21.98 17.84
N GLU A 10 -64.66 -21.22 18.90
CA GLU A 10 -65.55 -21.65 19.99
C GLU A 10 -66.98 -21.87 19.52
N ARG A 11 -67.50 -20.98 18.65
CA ARG A 11 -68.87 -21.07 18.14
C ARG A 11 -69.12 -22.29 17.25
N TYR A 12 -68.15 -22.63 16.40
CA TYR A 12 -68.26 -23.74 15.43
C TYR A 12 -67.64 -25.04 15.94
N SER A 13 -67.13 -25.07 17.17
CA SER A 13 -66.66 -26.28 17.83
C SER A 13 -67.82 -27.15 18.31
N PRO A 14 -67.64 -28.49 18.32
CA PRO A 14 -68.59 -29.44 18.90
C PRO A 14 -69.04 -29.01 20.29
N LYS A 15 -70.36 -28.92 20.50
CA LYS A 15 -70.93 -28.57 21.80
C LYS A 15 -70.83 -29.77 22.75
N PRO A 16 -70.46 -29.55 24.03
CA PRO A 16 -70.43 -30.62 25.01
C PRO A 16 -71.84 -31.15 25.28
N VAL A 17 -71.92 -32.43 25.65
CA VAL A 17 -73.17 -33.08 26.06
C VAL A 17 -73.73 -32.35 27.30
N PRO A 18 -75.00 -31.91 27.30
CA PRO A 18 -75.59 -31.24 28.44
C PRO A 18 -75.77 -32.21 29.61
N LYS A 19 -75.64 -31.67 30.82
CA LYS A 19 -75.95 -32.38 32.06
C LYS A 19 -77.42 -32.24 32.41
N CYS A 20 -77.99 -33.27 33.03
CA CYS A 20 -79.34 -33.25 33.52
C CYS A 20 -79.49 -32.20 34.62
N HIS A 21 -80.46 -31.29 34.50
CA HIS A 21 -80.71 -30.26 35.51
C HIS A 21 -81.38 -30.82 36.79
N ILE A 22 -81.84 -32.08 36.75
CA ILE A 22 -82.51 -32.75 37.88
C ILE A 22 -81.50 -33.53 38.73
N CYS A 23 -80.61 -34.33 38.11
CA CYS A 23 -79.64 -35.17 38.84
C CYS A 23 -78.16 -34.86 38.56
N GLY A 24 -77.83 -34.01 37.59
CA GLY A 24 -76.45 -33.64 37.25
C GLY A 24 -75.69 -34.62 36.35
N GLU A 25 -76.27 -35.80 36.06
CA GLU A 25 -75.65 -36.81 35.18
C GLU A 25 -75.63 -36.38 33.70
N GLU A 26 -74.65 -36.89 32.94
CA GLU A 26 -74.59 -36.65 31.49
C GLU A 26 -75.82 -37.24 30.79
N MET A 27 -76.41 -36.45 29.90
CA MET A 27 -77.61 -36.85 29.19
C MET A 27 -77.26 -37.65 27.93
N THR A 28 -78.16 -38.51 27.49
CA THR A 28 -77.99 -39.28 26.25
C THR A 28 -78.84 -38.68 25.13
N ILE A 29 -78.37 -38.83 23.89
CA ILE A 29 -79.09 -38.37 22.70
C ILE A 29 -80.33 -39.25 22.49
N GLN A 30 -81.51 -38.63 22.43
CA GLN A 30 -82.79 -39.32 22.21
C GLN A 30 -83.29 -39.15 20.78
N GLN A 31 -83.02 -38.00 20.19
CA GLN A 31 -83.43 -37.67 18.83
C GLN A 31 -82.44 -36.69 18.20
N MET A 32 -82.03 -36.97 16.96
CA MET A 32 -81.26 -36.05 16.14
C MET A 32 -82.08 -35.70 14.90
N SER A 33 -82.36 -34.40 14.71
CA SER A 33 -83.01 -33.89 13.50
C SER A 33 -82.19 -32.72 12.96
N ALA A 34 -81.36 -33.00 11.96
CA ALA A 34 -80.41 -32.05 11.37
C ALA A 34 -79.59 -31.34 12.47
N SER A 35 -79.78 -30.03 12.65
CA SER A 35 -79.08 -29.21 13.63
C SER A 35 -79.74 -29.20 15.02
N ARG A 36 -80.83 -29.92 15.27
CA ARG A 36 -81.48 -30.01 16.58
C ARG A 36 -81.24 -31.38 17.19
N ILE A 37 -80.50 -31.40 18.30
CA ILE A 37 -80.22 -32.60 19.09
C ILE A 37 -81.04 -32.51 20.37
N THR A 38 -81.91 -33.49 20.60
CA THR A 38 -82.65 -33.61 21.85
C THR A 38 -81.96 -34.61 22.76
N TYR A 39 -81.53 -34.12 23.91
CA TYR A 39 -80.96 -34.90 24.99
C TYR A 39 -82.03 -35.22 26.02
N GLY A 40 -81.93 -36.39 26.65
CA GLY A 40 -82.79 -36.83 27.74
C GLY A 40 -81.97 -37.59 28.79
N CYS A 41 -82.34 -37.48 30.06
CA CYS A 41 -81.77 -38.31 31.10
C CYS A 41 -82.63 -39.57 31.26
N THR A 42 -82.19 -40.67 30.65
CA THR A 42 -82.87 -41.96 30.75
C THR A 42 -82.60 -42.68 32.06
N GLY A 43 -81.54 -42.29 32.79
CA GLY A 43 -81.10 -43.01 34.00
C GLY A 43 -80.62 -44.44 33.70
N ALA A 44 -80.33 -44.72 32.43
CA ALA A 44 -79.83 -46.00 31.94
C ALA A 44 -78.31 -46.05 32.04
N THR A 45 -77.81 -47.12 32.65
CA THR A 45 -76.40 -47.48 32.66
C THR A 45 -76.20 -48.71 31.78
N TYR A 46 -75.11 -48.70 31.01
CA TYR A 46 -74.75 -49.78 30.10
C TYR A 46 -73.51 -50.48 30.63
N ASP A 47 -73.64 -51.76 30.95
CA ASP A 47 -72.53 -52.64 31.32
C ASP A 47 -72.53 -53.92 30.46
N ASP A 48 -71.61 -54.84 30.74
CA ASP A 48 -71.49 -56.12 30.03
C ASP A 48 -72.74 -57.02 30.17
N LYS A 49 -73.68 -56.69 31.07
CA LYS A 49 -74.94 -57.41 31.30
C LYS A 49 -76.14 -56.74 30.59
N GLY A 50 -75.93 -55.60 29.95
CA GLY A 50 -76.93 -54.89 29.17
C GLY A 50 -77.39 -53.58 29.82
N CYS A 51 -78.49 -53.04 29.30
CA CYS A 51 -79.07 -51.78 29.78
C CYS A 51 -79.84 -52.02 31.07
N HIS A 52 -79.47 -51.33 32.14
CA HIS A 52 -80.20 -51.33 33.40
C HIS A 52 -80.47 -49.89 33.85
N TYR A 53 -81.64 -49.67 34.46
CA TYR A 53 -82.06 -48.35 34.93
C TYR A 53 -81.74 -48.22 36.41
N ALA A 54 -81.39 -47.01 36.86
CA ALA A 54 -81.27 -46.73 38.29
C ALA A 54 -82.60 -47.02 39.02
N GLU A 55 -82.51 -47.29 40.33
CA GLU A 55 -83.66 -47.71 41.12
C GLU A 55 -84.82 -46.71 41.04
N GLY A 56 -86.03 -47.19 40.70
CA GLY A 56 -87.21 -46.35 40.49
C GLY A 56 -87.28 -45.62 39.14
N ARG A 57 -86.33 -45.85 38.23
CA ARG A 57 -86.29 -45.24 36.89
C ARG A 57 -86.81 -46.19 35.80
N SER A 58 -87.33 -45.64 34.72
CA SER A 58 -87.73 -46.42 33.53
C SER A 58 -87.54 -45.62 32.24
N ILE A 59 -87.67 -46.28 31.07
CA ILE A 59 -87.43 -45.69 29.75
C ILE A 59 -88.36 -44.49 29.40
N ALA A 60 -89.41 -44.25 30.18
CA ALA A 60 -90.35 -43.15 30.01
C ALA A 60 -90.93 -42.70 31.36
N ASP A 61 -90.06 -42.49 32.35
CA ASP A 61 -90.46 -41.92 33.64
C ASP A 61 -90.58 -40.38 33.60
N ASP A 62 -91.18 -39.80 34.64
CA ASP A 62 -91.33 -38.34 34.77
C ASP A 62 -89.98 -37.62 34.70
N HIS A 63 -88.90 -38.25 35.18
CA HIS A 63 -87.56 -37.70 35.11
C HIS A 63 -87.09 -37.61 33.65
N TYR A 64 -87.30 -38.66 32.86
CA TYR A 64 -86.98 -38.67 31.44
C TYR A 64 -87.76 -37.56 30.73
N GLU A 65 -89.07 -37.43 30.95
CA GLU A 65 -89.89 -36.40 30.30
C GLU A 65 -89.45 -34.98 30.69
N GLN A 66 -89.28 -34.72 31.99
CA GLN A 66 -88.92 -33.40 32.51
C GLN A 66 -87.47 -33.01 32.22
N SER A 67 -86.55 -33.99 32.09
CA SER A 67 -85.14 -33.72 31.86
C SER A 67 -84.82 -33.27 30.42
N ARG A 68 -85.72 -33.46 29.45
CA ARG A 68 -85.42 -33.26 28.02
C ARG A 68 -85.01 -31.83 27.70
N VAL A 69 -83.92 -31.69 26.95
CA VAL A 69 -83.46 -30.41 26.40
C VAL A 69 -83.11 -30.57 24.93
N THR A 70 -83.54 -29.62 24.10
CA THR A 70 -83.14 -29.55 22.69
C THR A 70 -82.06 -28.49 22.52
N VAL A 71 -80.88 -28.92 22.09
CA VAL A 71 -79.76 -28.04 21.76
C VAL A 71 -79.67 -27.89 20.25
N VAL A 72 -79.49 -26.66 19.77
CA VAL A 72 -79.16 -26.41 18.37
C VAL A 72 -77.65 -26.57 18.21
N ASP A 73 -77.23 -27.58 17.49
CA ASP A 73 -75.84 -27.76 17.08
C ASP A 73 -75.55 -26.91 15.84
N VAL A 74 -74.56 -26.02 15.98
CA VAL A 74 -74.07 -25.13 14.91
C VAL A 74 -72.61 -25.42 14.60
N SER A 75 -72.10 -26.57 15.08
CA SER A 75 -70.72 -26.99 14.85
C SER A 75 -70.50 -27.24 13.37
N ASP A 76 -69.39 -26.74 12.84
CA ASP A 76 -69.07 -26.85 11.41
C ASP A 76 -67.56 -27.10 11.24
N PRO A 77 -67.14 -28.34 10.90
CA PRO A 77 -65.74 -28.68 10.74
C PRO A 77 -65.09 -27.95 9.54
N ASP A 78 -65.86 -27.60 8.51
CA ASP A 78 -65.32 -26.91 7.33
C ASP A 78 -64.94 -25.47 7.69
N VAL A 79 -65.74 -24.80 8.54
CA VAL A 79 -65.40 -23.47 9.06
C VAL A 79 -64.13 -23.52 9.91
N LEU A 80 -63.94 -24.54 10.75
CA LEU A 80 -62.72 -24.70 11.54
C LEU A 80 -61.49 -24.93 10.65
N ALA A 81 -61.60 -25.76 9.61
CA ALA A 81 -60.54 -25.98 8.64
C ALA A 81 -60.17 -24.69 7.90
N LEU A 82 -61.15 -23.88 7.51
CA LEU A 82 -60.90 -22.56 6.88
C LEU A 82 -60.19 -21.58 7.83
N LEU A 83 -60.48 -21.63 9.14
CA LEU A 83 -59.76 -20.82 10.12
C LEU A 83 -58.28 -21.25 10.25
N ASP A 84 -58.00 -22.56 10.22
CA ASP A 84 -56.64 -23.09 10.21
C ASP A 84 -55.86 -22.67 8.96
N GLU A 85 -56.50 -22.75 7.79
CA GLU A 85 -55.91 -22.26 6.54
C GLU A 85 -55.65 -20.76 6.58
N LEU A 86 -56.57 -19.98 7.13
CA LEU A 86 -56.43 -18.54 7.27
C LEU A 86 -55.27 -18.17 8.21
N ASP A 87 -55.09 -18.91 9.31
CA ASP A 87 -53.95 -18.74 10.22
C ASP A 87 -52.62 -19.03 9.52
N LYS A 88 -52.55 -20.13 8.75
CA LYS A 88 -51.36 -20.47 7.95
C LYS A 88 -51.04 -19.39 6.91
N LYS A 89 -52.05 -18.90 6.18
CA LYS A 89 -51.87 -17.83 5.19
C LYS A 89 -51.42 -16.53 5.84
N GLN A 90 -51.94 -16.18 7.01
CA GLN A 90 -51.48 -15.00 7.74
C GLN A 90 -50.04 -15.13 8.23
N GLN A 91 -49.63 -16.31 8.71
CA GLN A 91 -48.23 -16.56 9.06
C GLN A 91 -47.31 -16.44 7.84
N TYR A 92 -47.72 -16.99 6.70
CA TYR A 92 -46.99 -16.87 5.44
C TYR A 92 -46.81 -15.41 4.99
N ILE A 93 -47.90 -14.61 5.05
CA ILE A 93 -47.83 -13.17 4.73
C ILE A 93 -46.84 -12.45 5.64
N LYS A 94 -46.89 -12.70 6.95
CA LYS A 94 -45.95 -12.09 7.91
C LYS A 94 -44.49 -12.43 7.58
N LEU A 95 -44.20 -13.68 7.24
CA LEU A 95 -42.85 -14.11 6.86
C LEU A 95 -42.39 -13.43 5.56
N ARG A 96 -43.27 -13.32 4.57
CA ARG A 96 -42.98 -12.62 3.31
C ARG A 96 -42.78 -11.12 3.51
N ASP A 97 -43.55 -10.49 4.39
CA ASP A 97 -43.39 -9.08 4.71
C ASP A 97 -42.03 -8.83 5.39
N GLN A 98 -41.63 -9.71 6.32
CA GLN A 98 -40.32 -9.65 6.95
C GLN A 98 -39.17 -9.87 5.96
N GLU A 99 -39.29 -10.88 5.08
CA GLU A 99 -38.30 -11.12 4.01
C GLU A 99 -38.19 -9.91 3.07
N ASN A 100 -39.32 -9.29 2.70
CA ASN A 100 -39.33 -8.09 1.86
C ASN A 100 -38.66 -6.90 2.55
N GLU A 101 -38.84 -6.74 3.87
CA GLU A 101 -38.17 -5.72 4.67
C GLU A 101 -36.64 -5.94 4.69
N ASP A 102 -36.20 -7.17 4.94
CA ASP A 102 -34.77 -7.53 4.93
C ASP A 102 -34.14 -7.32 3.54
N ILE A 103 -34.86 -7.66 2.47
CA ILE A 103 -34.45 -7.38 1.09
C ILE A 103 -34.32 -5.87 0.86
N ALA A 104 -35.31 -5.07 1.29
CA ALA A 104 -35.27 -3.62 1.13
C ALA A 104 -34.07 -2.99 1.85
N LEU A 105 -33.76 -3.45 3.06
CA LEU A 105 -32.58 -3.02 3.82
C LEU A 105 -31.28 -3.40 3.11
N THR A 106 -31.19 -4.62 2.59
CA THR A 106 -30.00 -5.10 1.88
C THR A 106 -29.77 -4.34 0.57
N VAL A 107 -30.83 -4.14 -0.22
CA VAL A 107 -30.77 -3.33 -1.44
C VAL A 107 -30.39 -1.89 -1.12
N GLY A 108 -30.89 -1.33 -0.01
CA GLY A 108 -30.48 -0.01 0.48
C GLY A 108 -28.98 0.10 0.74
N LYS A 109 -28.39 -0.87 1.44
CA LYS A 109 -26.94 -0.93 1.70
C LYS A 109 -26.13 -1.03 0.41
N LEU A 110 -26.51 -1.93 -0.49
CA LEU A 110 -25.83 -2.13 -1.78
C LEU A 110 -25.87 -0.88 -2.66
N ARG A 111 -26.97 -0.11 -2.62
CA ARG A 111 -27.05 1.18 -3.34
C ARG A 111 -26.03 2.19 -2.82
N VAL A 112 -25.90 2.31 -1.49
CA VAL A 112 -24.91 3.22 -0.88
C VAL A 112 -23.49 2.80 -1.23
N GLU A 113 -23.18 1.50 -1.16
CA GLU A 113 -21.88 0.98 -1.56
C GLU A 113 -21.57 1.25 -3.03
N LEU A 114 -22.56 1.04 -3.92
CA LEU A 114 -22.42 1.32 -5.34
C LEU A 114 -22.10 2.79 -5.62
N GLU A 115 -22.79 3.73 -4.96
CA GLU A 115 -22.50 5.16 -5.10
C GLU A 115 -21.11 5.52 -4.60
N HIS A 116 -20.65 4.89 -3.51
CA HIS A 116 -19.27 5.05 -3.04
C HIS A 116 -18.25 4.53 -4.06
N TYR A 117 -18.49 3.38 -4.69
CA TYR A 117 -17.62 2.85 -5.74
C TYR A 117 -17.57 3.77 -6.97
N LYS A 118 -18.71 4.27 -7.45
CA LYS A 118 -18.75 5.24 -8.56
C LYS A 118 -17.96 6.51 -8.25
N SER A 119 -18.17 7.08 -7.06
CA SER A 119 -17.40 8.27 -6.63
C SER A 119 -15.89 7.98 -6.55
N ARG A 120 -15.50 6.77 -6.16
CA ARG A 120 -14.09 6.36 -6.18
C ARG A 120 -13.55 6.23 -7.60
N GLU A 121 -14.30 5.66 -8.53
CA GLU A 121 -13.90 5.58 -9.94
C GLU A 121 -13.71 6.97 -10.54
N GLU A 122 -14.65 7.90 -10.33
CA GLU A 122 -14.53 9.28 -10.82
C GLU A 122 -13.26 9.97 -10.29
N ARG A 123 -12.94 9.79 -9.01
CA ARG A 123 -11.70 10.34 -8.42
C ARG A 123 -10.45 9.73 -9.07
N VAL A 124 -10.44 8.43 -9.31
CA VAL A 124 -9.31 7.74 -9.94
C VAL A 124 -9.14 8.22 -11.38
N THR A 125 -10.23 8.33 -12.15
CA THR A 125 -10.19 8.86 -13.51
C THR A 125 -9.62 10.27 -13.55
N LYS A 126 -10.07 11.15 -12.64
CA LYS A 126 -9.53 12.51 -12.54
C LYS A 126 -8.03 12.51 -12.22
N LEU A 127 -7.61 11.71 -11.24
CA LEU A 127 -6.19 11.60 -10.86
C LEU A 127 -5.32 11.12 -12.02
N VAL A 128 -5.79 10.14 -12.79
CA VAL A 128 -5.07 9.62 -13.96
C VAL A 128 -4.93 10.70 -15.03
N LEU A 129 -5.99 11.47 -15.31
CA LEU A 129 -5.93 12.58 -16.26
C LEU A 129 -4.96 13.67 -15.80
N ASP A 130 -5.06 14.10 -14.53
CA ASP A 130 -4.17 15.12 -13.96
C ASP A 130 -2.71 14.65 -14.00
N ASN A 131 -2.44 13.37 -13.69
CA ASN A 131 -1.09 12.80 -13.76
C ASN A 131 -0.57 12.73 -15.21
N SER A 132 -1.42 12.34 -16.17
CA SER A 132 -1.06 12.32 -17.59
C SER A 132 -0.64 13.71 -18.08
N THR A 133 -1.45 14.74 -17.79
CA THR A 133 -1.12 16.12 -18.17
C THR A 133 0.17 16.61 -17.49
N SER A 134 0.43 16.18 -16.26
CA SER A 134 1.69 16.48 -15.57
C SER A 134 2.89 15.84 -16.27
N TRP A 135 2.78 14.60 -16.74
CA TRP A 135 3.84 13.93 -17.50
C TRP A 135 4.08 14.60 -18.83
N ASP A 136 3.04 14.98 -19.57
CA ASP A 136 3.17 15.67 -20.86
C ASP A 136 4.02 16.95 -20.71
N VAL A 137 3.75 17.76 -19.68
CA VAL A 137 4.53 18.97 -19.39
C VAL A 137 5.99 18.67 -19.02
N LEU A 138 6.26 17.55 -18.34
CA LEU A 138 7.61 17.13 -18.00
C LEU A 138 8.38 16.65 -19.24
N TYR A 139 7.73 15.90 -20.14
CA TYR A 139 8.32 15.47 -21.40
C TYR A 139 8.68 16.66 -22.30
N GLU A 140 7.78 17.63 -22.45
CA GLU A 140 8.06 18.86 -23.20
C GLU A 140 9.27 19.62 -22.63
N LYS A 141 9.39 19.70 -21.29
CA LYS A 141 10.55 20.33 -20.65
C LYS A 141 11.83 19.55 -20.87
N LEU A 142 11.75 18.22 -20.88
CA LEU A 142 12.89 17.33 -21.14
C LEU A 142 13.38 17.51 -22.58
N GLU A 143 12.49 17.42 -23.56
CA GLU A 143 12.83 17.64 -24.97
C GLU A 143 13.44 19.03 -25.21
N ALA A 144 12.87 20.07 -24.59
CA ALA A 144 13.42 21.42 -24.66
C ALA A 144 14.81 21.53 -24.00
N ALA A 145 15.07 20.80 -22.91
CA ALA A 145 16.36 20.76 -22.26
C ALA A 145 17.41 20.03 -23.10
N GLU A 146 17.06 18.88 -23.69
CA GLU A 146 17.92 18.12 -24.60
C GLU A 146 18.32 18.96 -25.81
N LYS A 147 17.37 19.68 -26.39
CA LYS A 147 17.66 20.61 -27.48
C LYS A 147 18.64 21.71 -27.07
N ARG A 148 18.46 22.33 -25.90
CA ARG A 148 19.40 23.34 -25.38
C ARG A 148 20.80 22.76 -25.17
N ILE A 149 20.90 21.54 -24.64
CA ILE A 149 22.19 20.86 -24.44
C ILE A 149 22.86 20.59 -25.79
N ALA A 150 22.11 20.14 -26.79
CA ALA A 150 22.63 19.90 -28.14
C ALA A 150 23.16 21.21 -28.78
N GLU A 151 22.40 22.30 -28.69
CA GLU A 151 22.81 23.62 -29.18
C GLU A 151 24.07 24.14 -28.45
N GLN A 152 24.13 23.98 -27.12
CA GLN A 152 25.32 24.33 -26.34
C GLN A 152 26.54 23.51 -26.76
N ARG A 153 26.35 22.20 -26.98
CA ARG A 153 27.42 21.30 -27.41
C ARG A 153 27.99 21.74 -28.76
N GLU A 154 27.14 22.05 -29.72
CA GLU A 154 27.55 22.55 -31.04
C GLU A 154 28.33 23.88 -30.93
N TYR A 155 27.85 24.80 -30.09
CA TYR A 155 28.56 26.05 -29.82
C TYR A 155 29.97 25.83 -29.27
N TYR A 156 30.10 24.99 -28.22
CA TYR A 156 31.40 24.73 -27.60
C TYR A 156 32.34 23.97 -28.55
N GLU A 157 31.84 23.03 -29.34
CA GLU A 157 32.64 22.37 -30.39
C GLU A 157 33.19 23.39 -31.41
N GLY A 158 32.38 24.38 -31.81
CA GLY A 158 32.83 25.46 -32.68
C GLY A 158 33.94 26.32 -32.07
N VAL A 159 33.77 26.73 -30.80
CA VAL A 159 34.79 27.52 -30.07
C VAL A 159 36.09 26.73 -29.91
N ILE A 160 36.01 25.43 -29.57
CA ILE A 160 37.18 24.56 -29.45
C ILE A 160 37.88 24.38 -30.79
N ALA A 161 37.13 24.23 -31.89
CA ALA A 161 37.70 24.09 -33.23
C ALA A 161 38.45 25.36 -33.68
N ASP A 162 37.87 26.54 -33.48
CA ASP A 162 38.53 27.81 -33.82
C ASP A 162 39.78 28.05 -32.95
N GLY A 163 39.68 27.79 -31.64
CA GLY A 163 40.81 27.85 -30.73
C GLY A 163 41.94 26.90 -31.13
N SER A 164 41.61 25.64 -31.46
CA SER A 164 42.58 24.63 -31.91
C SER A 164 43.29 25.05 -33.20
N LYS A 165 42.55 25.64 -34.15
CA LYS A 165 43.13 26.19 -35.38
C LYS A 165 44.11 27.33 -35.08
N ARG A 166 43.75 28.25 -34.18
CA ARG A 166 44.62 29.36 -33.80
C ARG A 166 45.90 28.88 -33.11
N ILE A 167 45.80 27.85 -32.25
CA ILE A 167 46.96 27.23 -31.61
C ILE A 167 47.89 26.63 -32.68
N ALA A 168 47.35 25.84 -33.62
CA ALA A 168 48.14 25.26 -34.70
C ALA A 168 48.86 26.34 -35.57
N GLU A 169 48.17 27.44 -35.88
CA GLU A 169 48.79 28.58 -36.57
C GLU A 169 49.94 29.22 -35.78
N LEU A 170 49.78 29.34 -34.45
CA LEU A 170 50.80 29.91 -33.57
C LEU A 170 52.00 28.96 -33.42
N GLU A 171 51.76 27.65 -33.30
CA GLU A 171 52.80 26.63 -33.24
C GLU A 171 53.65 26.61 -34.52
N ALA A 172 53.02 26.69 -35.70
CA ALA A 172 53.73 26.78 -36.97
C ALA A 172 54.60 28.06 -37.08
N LYS A 173 54.07 29.20 -36.60
CA LYS A 173 54.84 30.46 -36.53
C LYS A 173 56.02 30.36 -35.56
N LEU A 174 55.83 29.70 -34.43
CA LEU A 174 56.89 29.46 -33.46
C LEU A 174 58.01 28.61 -34.07
N GLU A 175 57.65 27.51 -34.74
CA GLU A 175 58.61 26.61 -35.40
C GLU A 175 59.41 27.34 -36.49
N THR A 176 58.76 28.19 -37.29
CA THR A 176 59.45 28.99 -38.31
C THR A 176 60.37 30.05 -37.72
N ALA A 177 59.97 30.71 -36.63
CA ALA A 177 60.81 31.67 -35.91
C ALA A 177 62.05 30.98 -35.33
N ASP A 178 61.90 29.78 -34.76
CA ASP A 178 63.00 28.99 -34.22
C ASP A 178 64.01 28.61 -35.32
N LYS A 179 63.54 28.14 -36.48
CA LYS A 179 64.39 27.86 -37.66
C LYS A 179 65.15 29.09 -38.15
N LEU A 180 64.51 30.26 -38.16
CA LEU A 180 65.15 31.52 -38.56
C LEU A 180 66.21 31.97 -37.54
N GLN A 181 65.95 31.78 -36.25
CA GLN A 181 66.92 32.05 -35.20
C GLN A 181 68.15 31.13 -35.35
N ASP A 182 67.93 29.84 -35.58
CA ASP A 182 69.00 28.87 -35.83
C ASP A 182 69.81 29.21 -37.08
N SER A 183 69.17 29.60 -38.18
CA SER A 183 69.88 29.99 -39.41
C SER A 183 70.68 31.27 -39.22
N ALA A 184 70.09 32.30 -38.58
CA ALA A 184 70.79 33.54 -38.24
C ALA A 184 72.00 33.30 -37.31
N PHE A 185 71.85 32.39 -36.34
CA PHE A 185 72.96 31.99 -35.46
C PHE A 185 74.09 31.30 -36.23
N ARG A 186 73.76 30.35 -37.11
CA ARG A 186 74.76 29.68 -37.97
C ARG A 186 75.45 30.64 -38.93
N ASP A 187 74.71 31.55 -39.55
CA ASP A 187 75.27 32.57 -40.46
C ASP A 187 76.19 33.53 -39.71
N GLY A 188 75.80 33.96 -38.50
CA GLY A 188 76.64 34.74 -37.60
C GLY A 188 77.93 34.02 -37.23
N LEU A 189 77.86 32.72 -36.87
CA LEU A 189 79.04 31.90 -36.59
C LEU A 189 79.97 31.79 -37.80
N LYS A 190 79.42 31.57 -39.00
CA LYS A 190 80.20 31.48 -40.24
C LYS A 190 80.90 32.80 -40.57
N ALA A 191 80.19 33.93 -40.43
CA ALA A 191 80.77 35.26 -40.59
C ALA A 191 81.89 35.51 -39.56
N GLY A 192 81.66 35.15 -38.29
CA GLY A 192 82.68 35.21 -37.24
C GLY A 192 83.90 34.34 -37.54
N PHE A 193 83.72 33.13 -38.09
CA PHE A 193 84.82 32.24 -38.48
C PHE A 193 85.63 32.80 -39.65
N SER A 194 84.97 33.46 -40.62
CA SER A 194 85.68 34.16 -41.70
C SER A 194 86.47 35.38 -41.21
N TYR A 195 85.96 36.10 -40.20
CA TYR A 195 86.71 37.17 -39.52
C TYR A 195 87.85 36.61 -38.65
N GLY A 196 87.71 35.42 -38.08
CA GLY A 196 88.77 34.75 -37.31
C GLY A 196 89.96 34.26 -38.15
N GLN A 197 89.81 34.11 -39.47
CA GLN A 197 90.95 33.86 -40.37
C GLN A 197 91.85 35.10 -40.56
N THR A 198 91.34 36.29 -40.25
CA THR A 198 92.18 37.48 -40.03
C THR A 198 92.55 37.54 -38.54
N ASP A 199 93.54 36.75 -38.14
CA ASP A 199 94.21 36.64 -36.83
C ASP A 199 93.75 37.61 -35.71
N ASP A 200 92.59 37.31 -35.09
CA ASP A 200 92.16 37.88 -33.81
C ASP A 200 91.47 36.80 -32.96
N GLN A 201 92.31 35.96 -32.34
CA GLN A 201 91.88 34.98 -31.35
C GLN A 201 91.19 35.61 -30.11
N SER A 202 91.38 36.91 -29.88
CA SER A 202 90.88 37.63 -28.70
C SER A 202 89.42 38.06 -28.84
N GLY A 203 89.00 38.48 -30.03
CA GLY A 203 87.61 38.82 -30.34
C GLY A 203 86.67 37.61 -30.29
N PHE A 204 87.15 36.43 -30.70
CA PHE A 204 86.37 35.18 -30.61
C PHE A 204 86.09 34.78 -29.14
N ALA A 205 87.11 34.86 -28.27
CA ALA A 205 86.96 34.56 -26.84
C ALA A 205 85.98 35.53 -26.15
N GLN A 206 86.01 36.82 -26.55
CA GLN A 206 85.10 37.83 -26.03
C GLN A 206 83.65 37.58 -26.46
N CYS A 207 83.42 37.19 -27.71
CA CYS A 207 82.10 36.86 -28.25
C CYS A 207 81.48 35.60 -27.58
N MET A 208 82.28 34.56 -27.36
CA MET A 208 81.83 33.35 -26.66
C MET A 208 81.56 33.58 -25.16
N SER A 209 82.31 34.49 -24.51
CA SER A 209 82.08 34.85 -23.11
C SER A 209 80.74 35.55 -22.86
N ALA A 210 80.23 36.30 -23.85
CA ALA A 210 78.93 36.96 -23.78
C ALA A 210 77.75 35.96 -23.88
N TYR A 211 77.94 34.82 -24.55
CA TYR A 211 76.95 33.73 -24.59
C TYR A 211 77.03 32.82 -23.36
N SER A 212 78.22 32.63 -22.77
CA SER A 212 78.43 31.74 -21.61
C SER A 212 77.82 32.26 -20.30
N THR A 213 77.39 33.53 -20.23
CA THR A 213 76.79 34.11 -19.01
C THR A 213 75.32 33.75 -18.79
N ARG A 214 74.68 32.99 -19.68
CA ARG A 214 73.34 32.44 -19.40
C ARG A 214 73.38 31.06 -18.73
N ALA A 215 74.33 30.85 -17.81
CA ALA A 215 74.25 29.79 -16.79
C ALA A 215 73.32 30.23 -15.64
N GLY A 216 72.06 30.55 -15.98
CA GLY A 216 71.05 31.09 -15.07
C GLY A 216 69.72 30.36 -15.16
N ILE A 217 69.71 29.11 -15.63
CA ILE A 217 68.55 28.24 -15.48
C ILE A 217 68.72 27.51 -14.16
N GLY A 218 68.21 28.13 -13.08
CA GLY A 218 67.94 27.40 -11.86
C GLY A 218 66.81 26.43 -12.13
N VAL A 219 67.15 25.20 -12.52
CA VAL A 219 66.23 24.07 -12.41
C VAL A 219 65.97 23.94 -10.91
N LYS A 220 64.85 24.45 -10.44
CA LYS A 220 64.28 23.96 -9.19
C LYS A 220 64.02 22.48 -9.45
N GLN A 221 64.74 21.61 -8.75
CA GLN A 221 64.27 20.25 -8.55
C GLN A 221 62.88 20.39 -7.96
N GLN A 222 61.88 20.15 -8.80
CA GLN A 222 60.59 19.71 -8.35
C GLN A 222 60.91 18.35 -7.73
N GLU A 223 60.90 18.27 -6.40
CA GLU A 223 60.68 16.99 -5.76
C GLU A 223 59.35 16.50 -6.32
N ASP A 224 59.42 15.46 -7.15
CA ASP A 224 58.27 14.67 -7.52
C ASP A 224 57.72 14.08 -6.21
N SER A 225 56.83 14.83 -5.56
CA SER A 225 55.87 14.22 -4.66
C SER A 225 55.07 13.27 -5.55
N VAL A 226 55.34 11.98 -5.39
CA VAL A 226 54.48 10.92 -5.88
C VAL A 226 53.14 11.15 -5.17
N ASP A 227 52.23 11.86 -5.83
CA ASP A 227 50.82 11.96 -5.43
C ASP A 227 50.19 10.59 -5.66
N SER A 228 50.47 9.68 -4.73
CA SER A 228 49.76 8.44 -4.54
C SER A 228 49.08 8.54 -3.19
N ASP A 229 47.98 9.29 -3.14
CA ASP A 229 46.84 9.09 -2.25
C ASP A 229 45.81 10.21 -2.51
N VAL A 230 44.98 10.01 -3.53
CA VAL A 230 43.79 10.82 -3.75
C VAL A 230 42.82 10.56 -2.59
N GLY A 231 42.63 11.57 -1.73
CA GLY A 231 41.37 11.77 -1.01
C GLY A 231 41.15 11.04 0.32
N ARG A 232 42.14 10.91 1.21
CA ARG A 232 41.89 10.46 2.60
C ARG A 232 41.76 11.64 3.56
N ASN A 233 40.81 11.56 4.48
CA ASN A 233 40.69 12.54 5.56
C ASN A 233 41.87 12.43 6.55
N GLN A 234 42.32 13.56 7.06
CA GLN A 234 43.38 13.57 8.08
C GLN A 234 42.83 13.06 9.43
N PRO A 235 43.65 12.36 10.24
CA PRO A 235 43.22 11.86 11.54
C PRO A 235 42.72 12.98 12.46
N GLY A 236 41.54 12.81 13.04
CA GLY A 236 40.87 13.82 13.85
C GLY A 236 39.36 13.61 13.91
N MET A 237 38.67 14.50 14.61
CA MET A 237 37.21 14.51 14.61
C MET A 237 36.69 15.13 13.32
N VAL A 238 36.05 14.32 12.49
CA VAL A 238 35.44 14.72 11.22
C VAL A 238 33.92 14.55 11.34
N VAL A 239 33.15 15.43 10.73
CA VAL A 239 31.69 15.31 10.71
C VAL A 239 31.28 14.16 9.79
N ALA A 240 30.30 13.35 10.18
CA ALA A 240 29.92 12.12 9.48
C ALA A 240 29.68 12.29 7.97
N VAL A 241 29.12 13.42 7.52
CA VAL A 241 28.87 13.72 6.10
C VAL A 241 30.14 13.85 5.27
N HIS A 242 31.28 14.12 5.91
CA HIS A 242 32.57 14.30 5.24
C HIS A 242 33.45 13.05 5.28
N ILE A 243 32.94 11.93 5.81
CA ILE A 243 33.67 10.66 5.76
C ILE A 243 33.48 10.05 4.39
N ASP A 244 34.59 9.64 3.79
CA ASP A 244 34.61 9.01 2.48
C ASP A 244 34.93 7.51 2.59
N ALA A 245 34.55 6.75 1.56
CA ALA A 245 34.96 5.35 1.43
C ALA A 245 36.50 5.25 1.43
N GLY A 246 37.05 4.37 2.25
CA GLY A 246 38.49 4.19 2.48
C GLY A 246 39.04 4.93 3.70
N ASP A 247 38.23 5.73 4.42
CA ASP A 247 38.61 6.28 5.72
C ASP A 247 38.58 5.22 6.82
N PHE A 248 39.46 5.36 7.82
CA PHE A 248 39.45 4.50 9.01
C PHE A 248 38.84 5.26 10.18
N VAL A 249 37.78 4.72 10.78
CA VAL A 249 37.06 5.38 11.88
C VAL A 249 37.07 4.54 13.14
N LYS A 250 37.10 5.21 14.30
CA LYS A 250 37.10 4.55 15.60
C LYS A 250 35.72 4.59 16.24
N VAL A 251 35.09 3.42 16.35
CA VAL A 251 33.75 3.26 16.93
C VAL A 251 33.85 2.36 18.16
N LYS A 252 33.45 2.86 19.33
CA LYS A 252 33.47 2.13 20.60
C LYS A 252 34.83 1.46 20.94
N GLY A 253 35.93 2.08 20.52
CA GLY A 253 37.29 1.62 20.80
C GLY A 253 37.88 0.66 19.75
N GLN A 254 37.14 0.29 18.71
CA GLN A 254 37.60 -0.52 17.59
C GLN A 254 37.72 0.34 16.32
N VAL A 255 38.69 0.02 15.47
CA VAL A 255 38.94 0.73 14.21
C VAL A 255 38.32 -0.06 13.06
N PHE A 256 37.54 0.60 12.23
CA PHE A 256 36.89 0.04 11.06
C PHE A 256 37.26 0.82 9.81
N GLU A 257 37.45 0.13 8.69
CA GLU A 257 37.59 0.75 7.36
C GLU A 257 36.20 0.94 6.75
N VAL A 258 35.92 2.14 6.26
CA VAL A 258 34.66 2.50 5.61
C VAL A 258 34.68 1.98 4.18
N GLU A 259 33.73 1.13 3.82
CA GLU A 259 33.56 0.57 2.48
C GLU A 259 32.64 1.44 1.62
N GLU A 260 31.57 1.96 2.21
CA GLU A 260 30.56 2.76 1.51
C GLU A 260 29.91 3.75 2.46
N THR A 261 29.55 4.92 1.95
CA THR A 261 28.88 5.99 2.69
C THR A 261 27.61 6.41 1.95
N ASP A 262 26.49 6.35 2.65
CA ASP A 262 25.18 6.74 2.12
C ASP A 262 24.57 7.87 2.96
N PHE A 263 24.10 8.93 2.30
CA PHE A 263 23.56 10.13 2.94
C PHE A 263 22.11 10.36 2.49
N ASP A 264 21.22 10.37 3.48
CA ASP A 264 19.83 10.83 3.33
C ASP A 264 19.68 12.20 3.99
N ASP A 265 18.57 12.91 3.74
CA ASP A 265 18.33 14.31 4.14
C ASP A 265 18.60 14.67 5.63
N HIS A 266 18.75 13.69 6.53
CA HIS A 266 19.03 13.93 7.96
C HIS A 266 20.09 12.99 8.60
N ASP A 267 20.48 11.88 7.95
CA ASP A 267 21.30 10.83 8.54
C ASP A 267 22.42 10.38 7.58
N VAL A 268 23.54 9.93 8.14
CA VAL A 268 24.65 9.28 7.41
C VAL A 268 24.74 7.82 7.85
N THR A 269 24.85 6.92 6.88
CA THR A 269 25.13 5.50 7.10
C THR A 269 26.53 5.17 6.58
N LEU A 270 27.41 4.70 7.47
CA LEU A 270 28.75 4.22 7.14
C LEU A 270 28.75 2.69 7.18
N TRP A 271 29.07 2.05 6.06
CA TRP A 271 29.25 0.61 5.95
C TRP A 271 30.72 0.26 6.11
N PHE A 272 31.03 -0.76 6.91
CA PHE A 272 32.41 -1.16 7.20
C PHE A 272 32.77 -2.49 6.58
N VAL A 273 34.04 -2.62 6.20
CA VAL A 273 34.64 -3.88 5.76
C VAL A 273 34.47 -4.93 6.87
N GLY A 274 33.63 -5.93 6.63
CA GLY A 274 33.19 -6.92 7.63
C GLY A 274 31.69 -6.92 7.94
N GLY A 275 30.90 -6.08 7.25
CA GLY A 275 29.43 -6.13 7.24
C GLY A 275 28.74 -5.41 8.40
N ASN A 276 29.49 -4.67 9.22
CA ASN A 276 28.92 -3.80 10.25
C ASN A 276 28.55 -2.44 9.65
N ALA A 277 27.52 -1.80 10.21
CA ALA A 277 27.10 -0.45 9.81
C ALA A 277 26.96 0.48 11.02
N LEU A 278 27.33 1.74 10.85
CA LEU A 278 27.06 2.82 11.80
C LEU A 278 26.11 3.83 11.16
N LYS A 279 24.94 4.00 11.77
CA LYS A 279 24.00 5.07 11.42
C LYS A 279 24.07 6.19 12.46
N CYS A 280 24.25 7.42 12.02
CA CYS A 280 24.30 8.59 12.89
C CYS A 280 23.74 9.84 12.20
N ALA A 281 23.37 10.85 12.98
CA ALA A 281 22.89 12.12 12.43
C ALA A 281 23.99 12.79 11.59
N ALA A 282 23.60 13.56 10.56
CA ALA A 282 24.53 14.23 9.66
C ALA A 282 25.64 15.04 10.36
N SER A 283 25.34 15.67 11.49
CA SER A 283 26.27 16.48 12.28
C SER A 283 27.09 15.70 13.33
N CYS A 284 26.98 14.38 13.35
CA CYS A 284 27.67 13.55 14.34
C CYS A 284 29.20 13.61 14.13
N PRO A 285 29.99 13.96 15.16
CA PRO A 285 31.43 13.89 15.07
C PRO A 285 31.89 12.43 15.15
N VAL A 286 32.73 12.03 14.20
CA VAL A 286 33.32 10.69 14.08
C VAL A 286 34.83 10.84 14.07
N GLU A 287 35.51 10.03 14.90
CA GLU A 287 36.97 10.04 15.00
C GLU A 287 37.57 9.26 13.82
N VAL A 288 38.14 9.97 12.86
CA VAL A 288 38.98 9.41 11.79
C VAL A 288 40.38 9.17 12.34
N VAL A 289 40.94 8.00 12.07
CA VAL A 289 42.27 7.58 12.51
C VAL A 289 43.12 7.20 11.29
N SER A 290 44.45 7.20 11.45
CA SER A 290 45.32 6.64 10.42
C SER A 290 45.09 5.14 10.28
N ALA A 291 45.32 4.61 9.07
CA ALA A 291 45.27 3.18 8.79
C ALA A 291 46.05 2.39 9.87
N PRO A 292 45.48 1.31 10.41
CA PRO A 292 46.17 0.51 11.41
C PRO A 292 47.42 -0.11 10.79
N VAL A 293 48.60 0.25 11.31
CA VAL A 293 49.86 -0.42 10.94
C VAL A 293 49.72 -1.88 11.38
N ALA A 294 49.79 -2.81 10.43
CA ALA A 294 49.60 -4.24 10.67
C ALA A 294 50.68 -4.80 11.63
N ALA A 295 50.44 -4.67 12.93
CA ALA A 295 51.09 -5.50 13.95
C ALA A 295 50.27 -6.78 14.06
N GLY A 296 50.85 -7.89 13.58
CA GLY A 296 50.16 -9.15 13.30
C GLY A 296 49.17 -9.60 14.37
N ILE A 297 47.90 -9.74 13.96
CA ILE A 297 46.87 -10.45 14.70
C ILE A 297 46.63 -11.78 14.00
N LYS A 298 46.94 -12.87 14.71
CA LYS A 298 46.62 -14.24 14.32
C LYS A 298 45.12 -14.39 14.13
N VAL A 299 44.73 -14.85 12.93
CA VAL A 299 43.42 -15.43 12.68
C VAL A 299 43.26 -16.67 13.56
N LYS A 300 42.28 -16.67 14.47
CA LYS A 300 41.67 -17.90 14.97
C LYS A 300 40.33 -18.03 14.27
N GLY A 301 40.21 -19.04 13.42
CA GLY A 301 38.91 -19.51 12.96
C GLY A 301 38.17 -20.20 14.11
N GLU A 302 36.91 -19.86 14.28
CA GLU A 302 35.73 -20.66 13.89
C GLU A 302 34.51 -19.74 13.86
#